data_AF-A0A920VNE2-F1
#
_entry.id   AF-A0A920VNE2-F1
#
_cell.length_a   1.000
_cell.length_b   1.000
_cell.length_c   1.000
_cell.angle_alpha   90.00
_cell.angle_beta   90.00
_cell.angle_gamma   90.00
#
_symmetry.space_group_name_H-M   'P 1'
#
loop_
_entity.id
_entity.type
_entity.pdbx_description
1 polymer ?
#
loop_
_entity_poly.entity_id
_entity_poly.type
_entity_poly.pdbx_seq_one_letter_code
_entity_poly.pdbx_strand_id
1 'polypeptide(L)'
;MPPPARRGPASPAGRKLLILPFRQIKLIMEALHPAIRSREVDNGNGLSMHLMEVGFEEPDRPLVLLLHGFPELAYSWRNVMLPLADAGYHVVAPDQRGYGRTTGWNSDYNGDLPSFAIGNLVRDVFWAGLGIGSAARSGSRRPKISAPRWRPTVH
;
A
#
# COMPACT_ATOMS: atom_id res chain seq x y z
N MET A 1 -52.92 -32.73 44.36
CA MET A 1 -51.89 -32.75 43.29
C MET A 1 -51.26 -31.37 43.20
N PRO A 2 -49.94 -31.21 43.36
CA PRO A 2 -49.26 -29.95 43.07
C PRO A 2 -48.96 -29.82 41.57
N PRO A 3 -48.88 -28.60 41.01
CA PRO A 3 -48.56 -28.38 39.59
C PRO A 3 -47.06 -28.60 39.29
N PRO A 4 -46.69 -28.90 38.03
CA PRO A 4 -45.30 -29.19 37.67
C PRO A 4 -44.41 -27.94 37.70
N ALA A 5 -43.19 -28.10 38.23
CA ALA A 5 -42.18 -27.05 38.32
C ALA A 5 -41.70 -26.61 36.92
N ARG A 6 -41.77 -25.30 36.63
CA ARG A 6 -41.19 -24.71 35.42
C ARG A 6 -39.65 -24.78 35.49
N ARG A 7 -39.02 -25.47 34.53
CA ARG A 7 -37.57 -25.39 34.29
C ARG A 7 -37.25 -24.04 33.62
N GLY A 8 -36.43 -23.21 34.26
CA GLY A 8 -35.84 -22.03 33.64
C GLY A 8 -34.77 -22.41 32.60
N PRO A 9 -34.43 -21.52 31.66
CA PRO A 9 -33.42 -21.78 30.63
C PRO A 9 -32.03 -21.94 31.26
N ALA A 10 -31.24 -22.86 30.70
CA ALA A 10 -29.85 -23.09 31.10
C ALA A 10 -28.99 -21.85 30.87
N SER A 11 -28.23 -21.46 31.89
CA SER A 11 -27.28 -20.34 31.84
C SER A 11 -26.16 -20.65 30.83
N PRO A 12 -25.81 -19.75 29.89
CA PRO A 12 -24.74 -20.02 28.94
C PRO A 12 -23.40 -19.99 29.67
N ALA A 13 -22.64 -21.08 29.50
CA ALA A 13 -21.29 -21.24 30.03
C ALA A 13 -20.44 -20.00 29.71
N GLY A 14 -19.80 -19.46 30.75
CA GLY A 14 -19.00 -18.24 30.68
C GLY A 14 -17.96 -18.29 29.57
N ARG A 15 -18.13 -17.43 28.56
CA ARG A 15 -17.06 -17.08 27.64
C ARG A 15 -15.98 -16.38 28.46
N LYS A 16 -14.88 -17.07 28.74
CA LYS A 16 -13.68 -16.45 29.28
C LYS A 16 -13.24 -15.36 28.31
N LEU A 17 -13.40 -14.10 28.71
CA LEU A 17 -12.78 -12.97 28.04
C LEU A 17 -11.27 -13.17 28.16
N LEU A 18 -10.64 -13.64 27.09
CA LEU A 18 -9.20 -13.84 27.04
C LEU A 18 -8.57 -12.45 26.96
N ILE A 19 -8.31 -11.84 28.13
CA ILE A 19 -7.57 -10.59 28.23
C ILE A 19 -6.13 -10.91 27.85
N LEU A 20 -5.78 -10.63 26.59
CA LEU A 20 -4.41 -10.77 26.13
C LEU A 20 -3.52 -9.80 26.92
N PRO A 21 -2.36 -10.25 27.45
CA PRO A 21 -1.47 -9.37 28.19
C PRO A 21 -1.02 -8.18 27.32
N PHE A 22 -0.90 -6.99 27.91
CA PHE A 22 -0.60 -5.72 27.23
C PHE A 22 0.66 -5.76 26.33
N ARG A 23 1.62 -6.68 26.59
CA ARG A 23 2.79 -6.92 25.73
C ARG A 23 2.43 -7.55 24.37
N GLN A 24 1.39 -8.39 24.32
CA GLN A 24 0.87 -8.99 23.08
C GLN A 24 0.20 -7.93 22.21
N ILE A 25 -0.52 -6.98 22.83
CA ILE A 25 -1.17 -5.86 22.14
C ILE A 25 -0.12 -4.92 21.55
N LYS A 26 0.98 -4.64 22.25
CA LYS A 26 2.08 -3.82 21.74
C LYS A 26 2.80 -4.45 20.53
N LEU A 27 2.97 -5.78 20.53
CA LEU A 27 3.58 -6.49 19.40
C LEU A 27 2.69 -6.51 18.14
N ILE A 28 1.36 -6.50 18.32
CA ILE A 28 0.38 -6.35 17.23
C ILE A 28 0.36 -4.92 16.67
N MET A 29 0.80 -3.92 17.46
CA MET A 29 0.85 -2.52 17.04
C MET A 29 2.17 -2.08 16.39
N GLU A 30 3.28 -2.80 16.56
CA GLU A 30 4.62 -2.30 16.21
C GLU A 30 5.33 -2.97 15.02
N ALA A 31 4.87 -4.11 14.50
CA ALA A 31 5.50 -4.75 13.34
C ALA A 31 4.56 -4.75 12.13
N LEU A 32 5.07 -4.30 10.99
CA LEU A 32 4.42 -4.52 9.71
C LEU A 32 4.17 -6.04 9.55
N HIS A 33 2.97 -6.44 9.13
CA HIS A 33 2.66 -7.85 8.92
C HIS A 33 3.70 -8.46 7.96
N PRO A 34 4.28 -9.64 8.23
CA PRO A 34 5.40 -10.19 7.45
C PRO A 34 5.07 -10.44 5.97
N ALA A 35 3.80 -10.62 5.63
CA ALA A 35 3.35 -10.73 4.23
C ALA A 35 3.40 -9.39 3.47
N ILE A 36 3.48 -8.25 4.17
CA ILE A 36 3.59 -6.95 3.52
C ILE A 36 5.07 -6.66 3.28
N ARG A 37 5.46 -6.64 2.01
CA ARG A 37 6.80 -6.24 1.59
C ARG A 37 6.86 -4.71 1.51
N SER A 38 7.89 -4.13 2.12
CA SER A 38 8.22 -2.71 1.99
C SER A 38 9.47 -2.58 1.14
N ARG A 39 9.43 -1.81 0.05
CA ARG A 39 10.60 -1.55 -0.80
C ARG A 39 10.56 -0.18 -1.46
N GLU A 40 11.69 0.22 -2.02
CA GLU A 40 11.82 1.41 -2.86
C GLU A 40 11.91 1.01 -4.33
N VAL A 41 11.33 1.82 -5.21
CA VAL A 41 11.23 1.58 -6.65
C VAL A 41 11.46 2.88 -7.39
N ASP A 42 12.38 2.86 -8.35
CA ASP A 42 12.47 3.91 -9.34
C ASP A 42 11.19 3.90 -10.20
N ASN A 43 10.39 4.96 -10.09
CA ASN A 43 9.16 5.05 -10.86
C ASN A 43 9.39 5.44 -12.33
N GLY A 44 10.63 5.69 -12.77
CA GLY A 44 10.93 6.09 -14.15
C GLY A 44 10.52 7.53 -14.50
N ASN A 45 9.98 8.28 -13.54
CA ASN A 45 9.60 9.69 -13.64
C ASN A 45 10.41 10.57 -12.65
N GLY A 46 11.61 10.11 -12.27
CA GLY A 46 12.54 10.84 -11.41
C GLY A 46 12.30 10.70 -9.90
N LEU A 47 11.38 9.83 -9.46
CA LEU A 47 11.20 9.53 -8.04
C LEU A 47 11.72 8.14 -7.69
N SER A 48 12.41 8.04 -6.54
CA SER A 48 12.56 6.77 -5.83
C SER A 48 11.36 6.63 -4.89
N MET A 49 10.35 5.89 -5.31
CA MET A 49 9.10 5.73 -4.59
C MET A 49 9.17 4.59 -3.59
N HIS A 50 8.88 4.89 -2.33
CA HIS A 50 8.61 3.86 -1.34
C HIS A 50 7.21 3.30 -1.57
N LEU A 51 7.10 1.97 -1.46
CA LEU A 51 5.84 1.27 -1.53
C LEU A 51 5.77 0.12 -0.54
N MET A 52 4.54 -0.14 -0.12
CA MET A 52 4.14 -1.35 0.59
C MET A 52 3.30 -2.19 -0.38
N GLU A 53 3.59 -3.49 -0.47
CA GLU A 53 2.88 -4.39 -1.37
C GLU A 53 2.64 -5.77 -0.75
N VAL A 54 1.55 -6.41 -1.15
CA VAL A 54 1.15 -7.75 -0.72
C VAL A 54 0.35 -8.45 -1.82
N GLY A 55 0.34 -9.78 -1.84
CA GLY A 55 -0.30 -10.55 -2.89
C GLY A 55 0.45 -10.47 -4.21
N PHE A 56 1.76 -10.24 -4.13
CA PHE A 56 2.68 -10.22 -5.29
C PHE A 56 3.29 -11.60 -5.58
N GLU A 57 3.08 -12.57 -4.67
CA GLU A 57 3.65 -13.91 -4.73
C GLU A 57 3.01 -14.75 -5.83
N GLU A 58 1.72 -14.54 -6.09
CA GLU A 58 0.99 -15.21 -7.17
C GLU A 58 0.98 -14.32 -8.42
N PRO A 59 1.31 -14.87 -9.60
CA PRO A 59 1.26 -14.13 -10.86
C PRO A 59 -0.19 -13.79 -11.26
N ASP A 60 -0.32 -12.85 -12.19
CA ASP A 60 -1.59 -12.48 -12.85
C ASP A 60 -2.74 -11.98 -11.97
N ARG A 61 -2.46 -11.68 -10.69
CA ARG A 61 -3.43 -11.01 -9.82
C ARG A 61 -3.68 -9.57 -10.29
N PRO A 62 -4.95 -9.11 -10.36
CA PRO A 62 -5.28 -7.74 -10.71
C PRO A 62 -4.67 -6.76 -9.70
N LEU A 63 -4.03 -5.71 -10.22
CA LEU A 63 -3.38 -4.68 -9.41
C LEU A 63 -4.41 -3.70 -8.83
N VAL A 64 -4.32 -3.47 -7.52
CA VAL A 64 -5.05 -2.42 -6.79
C VAL A 64 -4.05 -1.44 -6.19
N LEU A 65 -4.20 -0.16 -6.50
CA LEU A 65 -3.40 0.93 -5.95
C LEU A 65 -4.19 1.67 -4.87
N LEU A 66 -3.61 1.79 -3.68
CA LEU A 66 -4.19 2.49 -2.54
C LEU A 66 -3.46 3.82 -2.32
N LEU A 67 -4.10 4.92 -2.68
CA LEU A 67 -3.53 6.27 -2.57
C LEU A 67 -4.01 6.95 -1.29
N HIS A 68 -3.07 7.37 -0.45
CA HIS A 68 -3.38 8.05 0.81
C HIS A 68 -3.75 9.53 0.58
N GLY A 69 -4.38 10.16 1.57
CA GLY A 69 -4.63 11.60 1.59
C GLY A 69 -3.57 12.38 2.36
N PHE A 70 -3.76 13.69 2.53
CA PHE A 70 -3.01 14.48 3.50
C PHE A 70 -3.65 14.33 4.89
N PRO A 71 -2.87 14.18 6.00
CA PRO A 71 -1.42 13.95 6.10
C PRO A 71 -1.09 12.47 6.40
N GLU A 72 -1.43 11.56 5.50
CA GLU A 72 -1.25 10.12 5.70
C GLU A 72 -0.04 9.54 4.96
N LEU A 73 0.23 8.25 5.19
CA LEU A 73 1.31 7.46 4.56
C LEU A 73 0.76 6.15 4.01
N ALA A 74 1.56 5.41 3.23
CA ALA A 74 1.25 4.05 2.80
C ALA A 74 0.84 3.14 3.98
N TYR A 75 1.42 3.38 5.16
CA TYR A 75 1.16 2.63 6.38
C TYR A 75 -0.32 2.67 6.83
N SER A 76 -1.09 3.69 6.47
CA SER A 76 -2.53 3.77 6.75
C SER A 76 -3.29 2.56 6.22
N TRP A 77 -2.82 1.98 5.11
CA TRP A 77 -3.49 0.90 4.40
C TRP A 77 -3.17 -0.51 4.92
N ARG A 78 -2.25 -0.69 5.86
CA ARG A 78 -1.78 -2.02 6.31
C ARG A 78 -2.90 -3.00 6.71
N ASN A 79 -4.00 -2.49 7.25
CA ASN A 79 -5.16 -3.30 7.66
C ASN A 79 -6.14 -3.59 6.51
N VAL A 80 -6.08 -2.82 5.42
CA VAL A 80 -6.90 -2.99 4.21
C VAL A 80 -6.18 -3.85 3.17
N MET A 81 -4.85 -3.83 3.17
CA MET A 81 -4.01 -4.56 2.23
C MET A 81 -4.19 -6.08 2.31
N LEU A 82 -4.20 -6.66 3.53
CA LEU A 82 -4.31 -8.12 3.68
C LEU A 82 -5.67 -8.66 3.19
N PRO A 83 -6.83 -8.09 3.59
CA PRO A 83 -8.12 -8.57 3.08
C PRO A 83 -8.26 -8.51 1.55
N LEU A 84 -7.68 -7.47 0.91
CA LEU A 84 -7.67 -7.36 -0.54
C LEU A 84 -6.74 -8.42 -1.18
N ALA A 85 -5.59 -8.69 -0.58
CA ALA A 85 -4.71 -9.77 -1.05
C ALA A 85 -5.38 -11.15 -0.94
N ASP A 86 -6.10 -11.41 0.14
CA ASP A 86 -6.88 -12.64 0.35
C ASP A 86 -8.03 -12.78 -0.66
N ALA A 87 -8.60 -11.65 -1.11
CA ALA A 87 -9.59 -11.60 -2.18
C ALA A 87 -8.99 -11.79 -3.60
N GLY A 88 -7.67 -12.03 -3.70
CA GLY A 88 -7.00 -12.35 -4.97
C GLY A 88 -6.40 -11.14 -5.69
N TYR A 89 -6.25 -9.99 -5.04
CA TYR A 89 -5.61 -8.82 -5.63
C TYR A 89 -4.10 -8.78 -5.34
N HIS A 90 -3.35 -8.15 -6.23
CA HIS A 90 -2.01 -7.64 -5.93
C HIS A 90 -2.19 -6.20 -5.47
N VAL A 91 -1.90 -5.93 -4.20
CA VAL A 91 -2.22 -4.63 -3.58
C VAL A 91 -0.94 -3.86 -3.36
N VAL A 92 -0.93 -2.60 -3.77
CA VAL A 92 0.21 -1.69 -3.63
C VAL A 92 -0.25 -0.37 -3.02
N ALA A 93 0.44 0.08 -1.98
CA ALA A 93 0.27 1.38 -1.37
C ALA A 93 1.61 2.15 -1.44
N PRO A 94 1.74 3.16 -2.32
CA PRO A 94 2.93 4.00 -2.36
C PRO A 94 2.85 5.17 -1.37
N ASP A 95 4.00 5.61 -0.86
CA ASP A 95 4.14 6.96 -0.31
C ASP A 95 4.19 7.94 -1.51
N GLN A 96 3.23 8.86 -1.59
CA GLN A 96 3.17 9.82 -2.70
C GLN A 96 4.29 10.86 -2.62
N ARG A 97 4.50 11.60 -3.71
CA ARG A 97 5.48 12.70 -3.79
C ARG A 97 5.35 13.63 -2.58
N GLY A 98 6.45 13.86 -1.88
CA GLY A 98 6.48 14.73 -0.70
C GLY A 98 6.17 14.02 0.63
N TYR A 99 5.88 12.72 0.60
CA TYR A 99 5.49 11.95 1.78
C TYR A 99 6.45 10.81 2.09
N GLY A 100 6.49 10.49 3.39
CA GLY A 100 7.12 9.29 3.92
C GLY A 100 8.55 9.09 3.42
N ARG A 101 8.77 7.95 2.79
CA ARG A 101 10.10 7.50 2.36
C ARG A 101 10.37 7.65 0.87
N THR A 102 9.41 8.15 0.09
CA THR A 102 9.67 8.49 -1.30
C THR A 102 10.73 9.60 -1.34
N THR A 103 11.53 9.71 -2.40
CA THR A 103 12.51 10.78 -2.60
C THR A 103 12.62 11.15 -4.08
N GLY A 104 13.42 12.16 -4.42
CA GLY A 104 13.66 12.59 -5.80
C GLY A 104 12.84 13.81 -6.28
N TRP A 105 11.98 14.36 -5.42
CA TRP A 105 11.34 15.66 -5.67
C TRP A 105 12.19 16.81 -5.13
N ASN A 106 11.89 18.04 -5.58
CA ASN A 106 12.48 19.24 -4.99
C ASN A 106 11.78 19.55 -3.66
N SER A 107 12.50 19.43 -2.53
CA SER A 107 12.02 19.72 -1.18
C SER A 107 12.26 21.16 -0.73
N ASP A 108 12.79 22.04 -1.59
CA ASP A 108 13.01 23.44 -1.27
C ASP A 108 11.70 24.12 -0.87
N TYR A 109 11.73 24.90 0.21
CA TYR A 109 10.55 25.61 0.71
C TYR A 109 9.94 26.54 -0.35
N ASN A 110 10.79 27.16 -1.16
CA ASN A 110 10.41 28.03 -2.27
C ASN A 110 10.43 27.30 -3.64
N GLY A 111 10.40 25.97 -3.62
CA GLY A 111 10.42 25.15 -4.83
C GLY A 111 9.16 25.29 -5.67
N ASP A 112 9.22 24.80 -6.90
CA ASP A 112 8.12 24.86 -7.85
C ASP A 112 6.92 24.02 -7.40
N LEU A 113 5.87 24.70 -6.93
CA LEU A 113 4.56 24.11 -6.62
C LEU A 113 3.92 23.35 -7.80
N PRO A 114 4.09 23.74 -9.08
CA PRO A 114 3.56 22.97 -10.21
C PRO A 114 4.04 21.52 -10.26
N SER A 115 5.17 21.19 -9.62
CA SER A 115 5.63 19.79 -9.50
C SER A 115 4.65 18.91 -8.71
N PHE A 116 3.82 19.50 -7.84
CA PHE A 116 2.76 18.85 -7.06
C PHE A 116 1.37 18.99 -7.70
N ALA A 117 1.27 19.56 -8.90
CA ALA A 117 -0.01 19.62 -9.61
C ALA A 117 -0.57 18.20 -9.84
N ILE A 118 -1.90 18.07 -9.79
CA ILE A 118 -2.60 16.77 -9.89
C ILE A 118 -2.12 15.94 -11.09
N GLY A 119 -1.86 16.57 -12.24
CA GLY A 119 -1.35 15.87 -13.43
C GLY A 119 0.01 15.18 -13.22
N ASN A 120 0.91 15.76 -12.42
CA ASN A 120 2.19 15.15 -12.08
C ASN A 120 2.02 14.04 -11.05
N LEU A 121 1.13 14.21 -10.06
CA LEU A 121 0.84 13.17 -9.07
C LEU A 121 0.21 11.92 -9.74
N VAL A 122 -0.73 12.11 -10.66
CA VAL A 122 -1.30 11.02 -11.47
C VAL A 122 -0.22 10.33 -12.29
N ARG A 123 0.70 11.10 -12.89
CA ARG A 123 1.82 10.55 -13.65
C ARG A 123 2.75 9.70 -12.79
N ASP A 124 3.07 10.16 -11.57
CA ASP A 124 3.93 9.42 -10.63
C ASP A 124 3.32 8.05 -10.30
N VAL A 125 2.03 7.99 -10.00
CA VAL A 125 1.31 6.74 -9.70
C VAL A 125 1.23 5.83 -10.91
N PHE A 126 0.91 6.38 -12.08
CA PHE A 126 0.80 5.62 -13.32
C PHE A 126 2.11 4.91 -13.66
N TRP A 127 3.24 5.63 -13.59
CA TRP A 127 4.54 5.02 -13.89
C TRP A 127 4.99 4.04 -12.82
N ALA A 128 4.68 4.28 -11.55
CA ALA A 128 4.91 3.29 -10.49
C ALA A 128 4.17 1.96 -10.80
N GLY A 129 2.89 2.02 -11.21
CA GLY A 129 2.12 0.84 -11.61
C GLY A 129 2.75 0.06 -12.77
N LEU A 130 3.24 0.76 -13.79
CA LEU A 130 3.94 0.14 -14.92
C LEU A 130 5.28 -0.50 -14.52
N GLY A 131 6.03 0.15 -13.63
CA GLY A 131 7.29 -0.37 -13.09
C GLY A 131 7.11 -1.66 -12.30
N ILE A 132 6.03 -1.73 -11.50
CA ILE A 132 5.68 -2.91 -10.71
C ILE A 132 5.29 -4.08 -11.62
N GLY A 133 4.45 -3.84 -12.62
CA GLY A 133 4.06 -4.88 -13.58
C GLY A 133 5.23 -5.40 -14.43
N SER A 134 6.23 -4.56 -14.72
CA SER A 134 7.42 -4.94 -15.47
C SER A 134 8.41 -5.76 -14.63
N ALA A 135 8.59 -5.41 -13.36
CA ALA A 135 9.44 -6.16 -12.43
C ALA A 135 8.87 -7.54 -12.08
N ALA A 136 7.54 -7.69 -12.01
CA ALA A 136 6.87 -8.97 -11.78
C ALA A 136 7.03 -9.96 -12.97
N ARG A 137 7.25 -9.45 -14.19
CA ARG A 137 7.40 -10.28 -15.41
C ARG A 137 8.85 -10.58 -15.80
N SER A 138 9.83 -9.90 -15.20
CA SER A 138 11.21 -9.95 -15.68
C SER A 138 12.16 -10.70 -14.73
N GLY A 139 12.04 -12.01 -14.69
CA GLY A 139 13.25 -12.83 -14.72
C GLY A 139 13.84 -12.78 -16.13
N SER A 140 14.45 -11.66 -16.53
CA SER A 140 15.31 -11.49 -17.74
C SER A 140 15.30 -10.04 -18.25
N ARG A 141 16.49 -9.45 -18.31
CA ARG A 141 16.99 -8.27 -19.06
C ARG A 141 16.03 -7.11 -19.39
N ARG A 142 16.42 -5.93 -18.88
CA ARG A 142 15.95 -4.57 -19.27
C ARG A 142 15.96 -4.37 -20.80
N PRO A 143 14.89 -3.84 -21.41
CA PRO A 143 14.99 -3.12 -22.67
C PRO A 143 15.41 -1.66 -22.37
N LYS A 144 16.44 -1.17 -23.05
CA LYS A 144 16.76 0.26 -23.07
C LYS A 144 15.77 0.97 -23.99
N ILE A 145 14.86 1.74 -23.41
CA ILE A 145 14.01 2.68 -24.15
C ILE A 145 14.63 4.07 -23.98
N SER A 146 15.17 4.62 -25.07
CA SER A 146 15.61 6.01 -25.13
C SER A 146 14.40 6.92 -25.33
N ALA A 147 14.21 7.90 -24.44
CA ALA A 147 13.17 8.91 -24.57
C ALA A 147 13.39 9.78 -25.83
N PRO A 148 12.31 10.17 -26.56
CA PRO A 148 12.44 11.07 -27.68
C PRO A 148 12.74 12.49 -27.21
N ARG A 149 13.81 13.06 -27.78
CA ARG A 149 14.22 14.46 -27.56
C ARG A 149 13.24 15.39 -28.28
N TRP A 150 12.35 16.04 -27.54
CA TRP A 150 11.45 17.07 -28.07
C TRP A 150 12.26 18.35 -28.36
N ARG A 151 12.15 18.90 -29.58
CA ARG A 151 12.65 20.23 -29.96
C ARG A 151 11.44 21.12 -30.26
N PRO A 152 11.29 22.29 -29.63
CA PRO A 152 10.24 23.22 -30.01
C PRO A 152 10.62 23.92 -31.32
N THR A 153 9.75 23.84 -32.32
CA THR A 153 9.82 24.68 -33.51
C THR A 153 9.14 26.00 -33.19
N VAL A 154 9.88 27.10 -33.27
CA VAL A 154 9.32 28.46 -33.28
C VAL A 154 8.90 28.79 -34.71
N HIS A 155 7.66 29.23 -34.88
CA HIS A 155 7.16 29.93 -36.06
C HIS A 155 6.78 31.35 -35.65
#